data_AF-X6MPH8-F1
#
_entry.id   AF-X6MPH8-F1
#
_cell.length_a   1.000
_cell.length_b   1.000
_cell.length_c   1.000
_cell.angle_alpha   90.00
_cell.angle_beta   90.00
_cell.angle_gamma   90.00
#
_symmetry.space_group_name_H-M   'P 1'
#
loop_
_entity.id
_entity.type
_entity.pdbx_description
1 polymer ?
#
loop_
_entity_poly.entity_id
_entity_poly.type
_entity_poly.pdbx_seq_one_letter_code
_entity_poly.pdbx_strand_id
1 'polypeptide(L)'
;MERRYFTSIMKSKEEEIQIIIHHWIRTLNIKLGWIKDFDKFVVDYASTVFMFNTFRSSSKLINIFTGHTKAVWSIDYSTFDDRQFICSGSSDKTVRVWDVDNNKQIQSFNRHSSD
;
A
#
# COMPACT_ATOMS: atom_id res chain seq x y z
N MET A 1 22.74 -3.27 3.76
CA MET A 1 22.36 -4.70 3.73
C MET A 1 21.05 -4.92 2.98
N GLU A 2 20.03 -4.07 3.21
CA GLU A 2 18.68 -4.16 2.61
C GLU A 2 18.64 -4.11 1.08
N ARG A 3 19.45 -3.26 0.41
CA ARG A 3 19.49 -3.21 -1.07
C ARG A 3 19.81 -4.58 -1.70
N ARG A 4 20.74 -5.35 -1.13
CA ARG A 4 21.10 -6.68 -1.66
C ARG A 4 20.00 -7.72 -1.46
N TYR A 5 19.29 -7.65 -0.33
CA TYR A 5 18.12 -8.51 -0.07
C TYR A 5 16.98 -8.23 -1.05
N PHE A 6 16.69 -6.95 -1.29
CA PHE A 6 15.63 -6.54 -2.22
C PHE A 6 15.94 -6.99 -3.66
N THR A 7 17.19 -6.85 -4.12
CA THR A 7 17.61 -7.32 -5.45
C THR A 7 17.53 -8.86 -5.58
N SER A 8 17.86 -9.60 -4.53
CA SER A 8 17.74 -11.07 -4.51
C SER A 8 16.28 -11.55 -4.58
N ILE A 9 15.37 -10.86 -3.88
CA ILE A 9 13.93 -11.18 -3.90
C ILE A 9 13.35 -10.92 -5.30
N MET A 10 13.74 -9.81 -5.93
CA MET A 10 13.31 -9.48 -7.28
C MET A 10 13.77 -10.53 -8.30
N LYS A 11 15.02 -11.00 -8.19
CA LYS A 11 15.57 -12.03 -9.09
C LYS A 11 14.86 -13.39 -8.95
N SER A 12 14.57 -13.82 -7.73
CA SER A 12 13.79 -15.05 -7.48
C SER A 12 12.36 -14.95 -8.04
N LYS A 13 11.76 -13.75 -8.04
CA LYS A 13 10.40 -13.54 -8.53
C LYS A 13 10.31 -13.47 -10.06
N GLU A 14 11.39 -13.07 -10.75
CA GLU A 14 11.47 -13.15 -12.21
C GLU A 14 11.36 -14.60 -12.71
N GLU A 15 11.95 -15.56 -11.98
CA GLU A 15 11.86 -16.99 -12.30
C GLU A 15 10.42 -17.51 -12.13
N GLU A 16 9.70 -17.10 -11.08
CA GLU A 16 8.28 -17.45 -10.88
C GLU A 16 7.38 -16.85 -11.97
N ILE A 17 7.62 -15.60 -12.38
CA ILE A 17 6.88 -14.94 -13.46
C ILE A 17 7.09 -15.69 -14.78
N GLN A 18 8.32 -16.14 -15.07
CA GLN A 18 8.59 -16.94 -16.26
C GLN A 18 7.84 -18.28 -16.25
N ILE A 19 7.69 -18.94 -15.10
CA ILE A 19 6.88 -20.16 -14.96
C ILE A 19 5.40 -19.87 -15.27
N ILE A 20 4.86 -18.76 -14.76
CA ILE A 20 3.47 -18.34 -15.04
C ILE A 20 3.27 -18.10 -16.53
N ILE A 21 4.18 -17.35 -17.18
CA ILE A 21 4.11 -17.08 -18.62
C ILE A 21 4.13 -18.39 -19.43
N HIS A 22 5.05 -19.31 -19.13
CA HIS A 22 5.13 -20.60 -19.81
C HIS A 22 3.86 -21.45 -19.60
N HIS A 23 3.32 -21.46 -18.38
CA HIS A 23 2.08 -22.17 -18.09
C HIS A 23 0.90 -21.64 -18.90
N TRP A 24 0.77 -20.32 -19.04
CA TRP A 24 -0.31 -19.68 -19.78
C TRP A 24 -0.18 -19.90 -21.28
N ILE A 25 1.04 -19.80 -21.85
CA ILE A 25 1.31 -20.13 -23.26
C ILE A 25 0.87 -21.56 -23.57
N ARG A 26 1.23 -22.52 -22.70
CA ARG A 26 0.88 -23.93 -22.87
C ARG A 26 -0.63 -24.18 -22.75
N THR A 27 -1.30 -23.55 -21.77
CA THR A 27 -2.71 -23.81 -21.46
C THR A 27 -3.66 -23.13 -22.44
N LEU A 28 -3.34 -21.90 -22.85
CA LEU A 28 -4.16 -21.09 -23.76
C LEU A 28 -3.78 -21.32 -25.24
N ASN A 29 -2.74 -22.13 -25.51
CA ASN A 29 -2.22 -22.42 -26.85
C ASN A 29 -1.93 -21.16 -27.68
N ILE A 30 -1.37 -20.14 -27.02
CA ILE A 30 -1.08 -18.83 -27.63
C ILE A 30 0.29 -18.88 -28.34
N LYS A 31 0.38 -18.33 -29.55
CA LYS A 31 1.67 -18.19 -30.26
C LYS A 31 2.46 -17.02 -29.68
N LEU A 32 3.73 -17.24 -29.34
CA LEU A 32 4.63 -16.18 -28.84
C LEU A 32 4.67 -15.02 -29.87
N GLY A 33 4.36 -13.80 -29.43
CA GLY A 33 4.27 -12.61 -30.28
C GLY A 33 2.91 -12.33 -30.93
N TRP A 34 1.86 -13.12 -30.64
CA TRP A 34 0.50 -12.87 -31.16
C TRP A 34 -0.15 -11.62 -30.54
N ILE A 35 0.10 -11.38 -29.25
CA ILE A 35 -0.28 -10.16 -28.56
C ILE A 35 1.01 -9.38 -28.33
N LYS A 36 1.09 -8.18 -28.93
CA LYS A 36 2.22 -7.28 -28.73
C LYS A 36 2.33 -6.94 -27.24
N ASP A 37 3.53 -7.05 -26.69
CA ASP A 37 3.85 -6.75 -25.29
C ASP A 37 3.08 -7.61 -24.25
N PHE A 38 2.63 -8.81 -24.61
CA PHE A 38 1.93 -9.74 -23.70
C PHE A 38 2.74 -10.07 -22.44
N ASP A 39 4.03 -10.29 -22.62
CA ASP A 39 5.02 -10.46 -21.55
C ASP A 39 5.02 -9.27 -20.60
N LYS A 40 4.96 -8.04 -21.11
CA LYS A 40 4.87 -6.82 -20.30
C LYS A 40 3.58 -6.77 -19.48
N PHE A 41 2.44 -7.15 -20.06
CA PHE A 41 1.17 -7.21 -19.33
C PHE A 41 1.18 -8.26 -18.21
N VAL A 42 1.72 -9.45 -18.47
CA VAL A 42 1.82 -10.49 -17.44
C VAL A 42 2.78 -10.06 -16.34
N VAL A 43 3.90 -9.42 -16.68
CA VAL A 43 4.83 -8.85 -15.71
C VAL A 43 4.16 -7.76 -14.87
N ASP A 44 3.40 -6.85 -15.47
CA ASP A 44 2.73 -5.76 -14.73
C ASP A 44 1.65 -6.31 -13.78
N TYR A 45 0.84 -7.25 -14.26
CA TYR A 45 -0.17 -7.94 -13.44
C TYR A 45 0.45 -8.76 -12.32
N ALA A 46 1.45 -9.60 -12.62
CA ALA A 46 2.12 -10.40 -11.62
C ALA A 46 2.84 -9.50 -10.61
N SER A 47 3.53 -8.45 -11.06
CA SER A 47 4.25 -7.52 -10.19
C SER A 47 3.31 -6.78 -9.25
N THR A 48 2.15 -6.32 -9.72
CA THR A 48 1.15 -5.66 -8.86
C THR A 48 0.57 -6.63 -7.82
N VAL A 49 0.21 -7.85 -8.22
CA VAL A 49 -0.30 -8.89 -7.30
C VAL A 49 0.77 -9.32 -6.28
N PHE A 50 1.99 -9.58 -6.73
CA PHE A 50 3.09 -9.96 -5.84
C PHE A 50 3.51 -8.81 -4.92
N MET A 51 3.52 -7.56 -5.39
CA MET A 51 3.79 -6.39 -4.57
C MET A 51 2.73 -6.25 -3.47
N PHE A 52 1.45 -6.39 -3.81
CA PHE A 52 0.36 -6.34 -2.84
C PHE A 52 0.45 -7.48 -1.81
N ASN A 53 0.71 -8.71 -2.25
CA ASN A 53 0.91 -9.85 -1.33
C ASN A 53 2.13 -9.66 -0.43
N THR A 54 3.20 -9.08 -0.96
CA THR A 54 4.40 -8.75 -0.19
C THR A 54 4.06 -7.70 0.87
N PHE A 55 3.41 -6.60 0.48
CA PHE A 55 2.94 -5.56 1.40
C PHE A 55 2.03 -6.14 2.48
N ARG A 56 1.06 -6.99 2.12
CA ARG A 56 0.15 -7.64 3.07
C ARG A 56 0.90 -8.55 4.05
N SER A 57 1.89 -9.30 3.59
CA SER A 57 2.65 -10.24 4.43
C SER A 57 3.66 -9.54 5.33
N SER A 58 4.20 -8.40 4.91
CA SER A 58 5.13 -7.59 5.71
C SER A 58 4.47 -6.46 6.50
N SER A 59 3.17 -6.24 6.28
CA SER A 59 2.38 -5.23 6.99
C SER A 59 2.43 -5.50 8.49
N LYS A 60 3.12 -4.62 9.20
CA LYS A 60 3.16 -4.58 10.65
C LYS A 60 2.41 -3.33 11.10
N LEU A 61 1.53 -3.48 12.09
CA LEU A 61 0.92 -2.34 12.75
C LEU A 61 2.03 -1.52 13.45
N ILE A 62 2.24 -0.29 12.98
CA ILE A 62 3.31 0.59 13.48
C ILE A 62 2.79 1.44 14.64
N ASN A 63 1.65 2.11 14.45
CA ASN A 63 1.09 3.07 15.40
C ASN A 63 -0.42 2.85 15.56
N ILE A 64 -0.93 3.17 16.75
CA ILE A 64 -2.36 3.19 17.07
C ILE A 64 -2.69 4.58 17.60
N PHE A 65 -3.55 5.30 16.88
CA PHE A 65 -4.01 6.63 17.27
C PHE A 65 -5.34 6.52 18.04
N THR A 66 -5.27 6.49 19.37
CA THR A 66 -6.46 6.46 20.22
C THR A 66 -6.87 7.87 20.61
N GLY A 67 -8.14 8.21 20.44
CA GLY A 67 -8.67 9.48 20.92
C GLY A 67 -10.07 9.78 20.43
N HIS A 68 -10.41 9.35 19.22
CA HIS A 68 -11.78 9.47 18.73
C HIS A 68 -12.75 8.62 19.56
N THR A 69 -13.89 9.20 19.94
CA THR A 69 -14.89 8.51 20.77
C THR A 69 -15.99 7.84 19.95
N LYS A 70 -16.00 8.06 18.63
CA LYS A 70 -16.93 7.47 17.66
C LYS A 70 -16.19 7.11 16.37
N ALA A 71 -16.90 6.44 15.45
CA ALA A 71 -16.37 5.99 14.17
C ALA A 71 -15.66 7.13 13.40
N VAL A 72 -14.47 6.81 12.89
CA VAL A 72 -13.70 7.67 11.97
C VAL A 72 -14.21 7.42 10.56
N TRP A 73 -14.61 8.48 9.86
CA TRP A 73 -15.19 8.40 8.52
C TRP A 73 -14.25 8.87 7.42
N SER A 74 -13.24 9.66 7.78
CA SER A 74 -12.26 10.19 6.83
C SER A 74 -10.87 10.22 7.45
N ILE A 75 -9.88 9.92 6.62
CA ILE A 75 -8.47 10.00 6.95
C ILE A 75 -7.77 10.65 5.75
N ASP A 76 -6.87 11.58 6.03
CA ASP A 76 -5.98 12.20 5.03
C ASP A 76 -4.54 12.20 5.55
N TYR A 77 -3.58 12.23 4.63
CA TYR A 77 -2.15 12.14 4.93
C TYR A 77 -1.39 13.29 4.28
N SER A 78 -0.49 13.90 5.05
CA SER A 78 0.33 15.02 4.58
C SER A 78 1.76 14.88 5.06
N THR A 79 2.70 15.30 4.23
CA THR A 79 4.11 15.47 4.59
C THR A 79 4.46 16.94 4.53
N PHE A 80 4.96 17.48 5.63
CA PHE A 80 5.40 18.88 5.70
C PHE A 80 6.71 18.96 6.48
N ASP A 81 7.74 19.55 5.87
CA ASP A 81 9.06 19.74 6.47
C ASP A 81 9.66 18.45 7.04
N ASP A 82 9.72 17.40 6.22
CA ASP A 82 10.17 16.04 6.56
C ASP A 82 9.39 15.32 7.68
N ARG A 83 8.28 15.92 8.15
CA ARG A 83 7.38 15.30 9.14
C ARG A 83 6.14 14.75 8.49
N GLN A 84 5.64 13.67 9.08
CA GLN A 84 4.48 12.95 8.59
C GLN A 84 3.26 13.22 9.48
N PHE A 85 2.17 13.65 8.86
CA PHE A 85 0.93 14.01 9.55
C PHE A 85 -0.25 13.21 9.02
N ILE A 86 -1.11 12.81 9.94
CA ILE A 86 -2.41 12.21 9.63
C ILE A 86 -3.50 13.13 10.15
N CYS A 87 -4.50 13.41 9.32
CA CYS A 87 -5.72 14.07 9.72
C CYS A 87 -6.84 13.03 9.74
N SER A 88 -7.64 12.98 10.81
CA SER A 88 -8.78 12.06 10.91
C SER A 88 -10.04 12.78 11.34
N GLY A 89 -11.14 12.56 10.60
CA GLY A 89 -12.47 13.10 10.90
C GLY A 89 -13.40 12.01 11.44
N SER A 90 -14.14 12.31 12.51
CA SER A 90 -15.00 11.33 13.19
C SER A 90 -16.42 11.84 13.43
N SER A 91 -17.36 10.91 13.59
CA SER A 91 -18.70 11.18 14.11
C SER A 91 -18.72 11.79 15.52
N ASP A 92 -17.58 11.82 16.21
CA ASP A 92 -17.43 12.53 17.48
C ASP A 92 -17.40 14.06 17.34
N LYS A 93 -17.64 14.57 16.12
CA LYS A 93 -17.65 16.00 15.76
C LYS A 93 -16.26 16.65 15.83
N THR A 94 -15.21 15.83 15.84
CA THR A 94 -13.84 16.31 15.86
C THR A 94 -13.06 15.89 14.63
N VAL A 95 -12.16 16.77 14.20
CA VAL A 95 -11.03 16.44 13.33
C VAL A 95 -9.77 16.46 14.19
N ARG A 96 -8.97 15.41 14.14
CA ARG A 96 -7.71 15.30 14.90
C ARG A 96 -6.54 15.26 13.94
N VAL A 97 -5.44 15.89 14.33
CA VAL A 97 -4.17 15.88 13.60
C VAL A 97 -3.15 15.15 14.45
N TRP A 98 -2.48 14.18 13.83
CA TRP A 98 -1.53 13.27 14.47
C TRP A 98 -0.15 13.44 13.84
N ASP A 99 0.87 13.49 14.69
CA ASP A 99 2.27 13.32 14.34
C ASP A 99 2.55 11.81 14.24
N VAL A 100 2.91 11.32 13.06
CA VAL A 100 3.16 9.90 12.84
C VAL A 100 4.49 9.47 13.47
N ASP A 101 5.51 10.33 13.43
CA ASP A 101 6.85 10.01 13.91
C ASP A 101 6.88 9.96 15.45
N ASN A 102 6.12 10.86 16.08
CA ASN A 102 6.01 10.93 17.54
C ASN A 102 4.83 10.13 18.12
N ASN A 103 3.97 9.55 17.27
CA ASN A 103 2.72 8.89 17.63
C ASN A 103 1.86 9.70 18.62
N LYS A 104 1.72 11.01 18.35
CA LYS A 104 1.05 11.96 19.25
C LYS A 104 -0.01 12.76 18.54
N GLN A 105 -1.10 13.06 19.24
CA GLN A 105 -2.04 14.07 18.77
C GLN A 105 -1.42 15.47 18.92
N ILE A 106 -1.39 16.22 17.84
CA ILE A 106 -0.90 17.61 17.82
C ILE A 106 -2.06 18.57 18.04
N GLN A 107 -3.20 18.29 17.40
CA GLN A 107 -4.33 19.21 17.40
C GLN A 107 -5.67 18.48 17.33
N SER A 108 -6.71 19.11 17.88
CA SER A 108 -8.09 18.69 17.71
C SER A 108 -8.95 19.91 17.40
N PHE A 109 -9.78 19.79 16.37
CA PHE A 109 -10.75 20.78 15.94
C PHE A 109 -12.15 20.24 16.25
N ASN A 110 -12.91 20.96 17.06
CA ASN A 110 -14.24 20.59 17.55
C ASN A 110 -15.35 21.48 16.95
N ARG A 111 -15.09 22.07 15.78
CA ARG A 111 -15.96 23.11 15.20
C ARG A 111 -17.11 22.56 14.37
N HIS A 112 -17.11 21.27 14.04
CA HIS A 112 -18.18 20.66 13.26
C HIS A 112 -19.39 20.38 14.17
N SER A 113 -20.27 21.38 14.36
CA SER A 113 -21.61 21.12 14.88
C SER A 113 -22.39 20.31 13.83
N SER A 114 -23.09 19.28 14.30
CA SER A 114 -24.16 18.68 13.51
C SER A 114 -25.37 19.59 13.66
N ASP A 115 -25.41 20.67 12.90
CA ASP A 115 -26.67 21.40 12.69
C ASP A 115 -27.50 20.70 11.62
#